data_AF-A0A3D5KSA0-F1
#
_entry.id   AF-A0A3D5KSA0-F1
#
_cell.length_a   1.000
_cell.length_b   1.000
_cell.length_c   1.000
_cell.angle_alpha   90.00
_cell.angle_beta   90.00
_cell.angle_gamma   90.00
#
_symmetry.space_group_name_H-M   'P 1'
#
loop_
_entity.id
_entity.type
_entity.pdbx_description
1 polymer ?
#
loop_
_entity_poly.entity_id
_entity_poly.type
_entity_poly.pdbx_seq_one_letter_code
_entity_poly.pdbx_strand_id
1 'polypeptide(L)' 'MTMKIILACILIAYFSCKGQNQKSSEAKTELAAPIIGERVTNIGKDIDYILQDQSGNYWFASNGDDVYRYDGKLMEPIL' A
#
# COMPACT_ATOMS: atom_id res chain seq x y z
N MET A 1 23.17 33.31 -16.51
CA MET A 1 22.84 32.54 -15.29
C MET A 1 21.41 31.98 -15.31
N THR A 2 20.48 32.65 -15.99
CA THR A 2 19.07 32.28 -16.15
C THR A 2 18.82 31.04 -17.02
N MET A 3 19.63 30.76 -18.04
CA MET A 3 19.42 29.58 -18.92
C MET A 3 19.71 28.23 -18.24
N LYS A 4 20.59 28.20 -17.22
CA LYS A 4 20.87 26.99 -16.43
C LYS A 4 19.71 26.60 -15.51
N ILE A 5 18.95 27.59 -15.03
CA ILE A 5 17.77 27.38 -14.18
C ILE A 5 16.64 26.73 -15.00
N ILE A 6 16.45 27.20 -16.24
CA ILE A 6 15.46 26.62 -17.17
C ILE A 6 15.83 25.16 -17.50
N LEU A 7 17.12 24.87 -17.71
CA LEU A 7 17.60 23.52 -17.99
C LEU A 7 17.46 22.57 -16.78
N ALA A 8 17.62 23.08 -15.56
CA ALA A 8 17.39 22.32 -14.32
C ALA A 8 15.90 21.98 -14.12
N CYS A 9 14.98 22.88 -14.45
CA CYS A 9 13.53 22.66 -14.34
C CYS A 9 12.99 21.62 -15.33
N ILE A 10 13.61 21.48 -16.50
CA ILE A 10 13.20 20.49 -17.51
C ILE A 10 13.61 19.06 -17.11
N LEU A 11 14.69 18.91 -16.33
CA LEU A 11 15.17 17.60 -15.88
C LEU A 11 14.29 16.96 -14.79
N ILE A 12 13.56 17.77 -14.01
CA ILE A 12 12.66 17.29 -12.93
C ILE A 12 11.36 16.67 -13.50
N ALA A 13 11.00 16.96 -14.75
CA ALA A 13 9.85 16.38 -15.43
C ALA A 13 10.08 14.92 -15.91
N TYR A 14 11.31 14.42 -15.85
CA TYR A 14 11.67 13.08 -16.34
C TYR A 14 11.62 11.97 -15.28
N PHE A 15 11.42 12.28 -13.99
CA PHE A 15 11.25 11.25 -12.96
C PHE A 15 9.78 10.98 -12.66
N SER A 16 9.17 10.31 -13.63
CA SER A 16 8.31 9.15 -13.38
C SER A 16 6.93 9.41 -12.76
N CYS A 17 5.93 9.57 -13.62
CA CYS A 17 4.59 9.03 -13.38
C CYS A 17 4.36 7.85 -14.34
N LYS A 18 4.66 6.62 -13.87
CA LYS A 18 4.01 5.41 -14.37
C LYS A 18 2.91 5.05 -13.38
N GLY A 19 1.72 5.61 -13.56
CA GLY A 19 0.52 5.07 -12.90
C GLY A 19 0.33 3.63 -13.36
N GLN A 20 0.24 2.68 -12.43
CA GLN A 20 0.03 1.28 -12.76
C GLN A 20 -1.36 1.10 -13.38
N ASN A 21 -1.40 0.75 -14.66
CA ASN A 21 -2.62 0.37 -15.35
C ASN A 21 -2.90 -1.11 -15.02
N GLN A 22 -3.89 -1.37 -14.17
CA GLN A 22 -4.35 -2.74 -13.92
C GLN A 22 -5.15 -3.23 -15.14
N LYS A 23 -4.44 -3.87 -16.08
CA LYS A 23 -5.05 -4.98 -16.83
C LYS A 23 -4.59 -6.26 -16.17
N SER A 24 -5.50 -6.90 -15.42
CA SER A 24 -5.41 -8.33 -15.15
C SER A 24 -5.44 -9.05 -16.50
N SER A 25 -4.28 -9.38 -17.03
CA SER A 25 -4.15 -10.32 -18.13
C SER A 25 -4.40 -11.71 -17.54
N GLU A 26 -5.52 -12.32 -17.89
CA GLU A 26 -5.77 -13.74 -17.67
C GLU A 26 -4.73 -14.55 -18.46
N ALA A 27 -3.69 -15.01 -17.76
CA ALA A 27 -2.94 -16.18 -18.19
C ALA A 27 -3.63 -17.41 -17.60
N LYS A 28 -4.35 -18.17 -18.44
CA LYS A 28 -4.77 -19.54 -18.11
C LYS A 28 -3.51 -20.40 -17.96
N THR A 29 -3.03 -20.53 -16.74
CA THR A 29 -2.25 -21.68 -16.28
C THR A 29 -3.10 -22.37 -15.22
N GLU A 30 -3.54 -23.57 -15.55
CA GLU A 30 -4.17 -24.52 -14.64
C GLU A 30 -3.11 -25.02 -13.63
N LEU A 31 -2.88 -24.25 -12.58
CA LEU A 31 -2.23 -24.69 -11.35
C LEU A 31 -2.84 -23.87 -10.22
N ALA A 32 -3.40 -24.58 -9.23
CA ALA A 32 -4.08 -24.11 -8.02
C ALA A 32 -4.27 -22.59 -7.92
N ALA A 33 -5.53 -22.15 -7.95
CA ALA A 33 -5.91 -20.77 -7.68
C ALA A 33 -5.01 -20.20 -6.58
N PRO A 34 -4.35 -19.04 -6.80
CA PRO A 34 -3.52 -18.45 -5.77
C PRO A 34 -4.35 -18.43 -4.50
N ILE A 35 -3.81 -18.96 -3.40
CA ILE A 35 -4.43 -18.82 -2.08
C ILE A 35 -4.27 -17.34 -1.75
N ILE A 36 -5.13 -16.53 -2.36
CA ILE A 36 -5.34 -15.14 -2.02
C ILE A 36 -6.03 -15.25 -0.67
N GLY A 37 -5.32 -14.86 0.38
CA GLY A 37 -5.86 -14.88 1.74
C GLY A 37 -7.23 -14.21 1.81
N GLU A 38 -8.01 -14.55 2.81
CA GLU A 38 -9.34 -13.98 2.98
C GLU A 38 -9.27 -12.46 3.10
N ARG A 39 -10.16 -11.77 2.39
CA ARG A 39 -10.27 -10.32 2.50
C ARG A 39 -10.81 -9.96 3.88
N VAL A 40 -10.06 -9.19 4.64
CA VAL A 40 -10.55 -8.62 5.90
C VAL A 40 -11.55 -7.51 5.58
N THR A 41 -12.78 -7.66 6.08
CA THR A 41 -13.87 -6.68 5.90
C THR A 41 -14.06 -5.76 7.10
N ASN A 42 -13.52 -6.13 8.27
CA ASN A 42 -13.65 -5.38 9.53
C ASN A 42 -12.42 -4.49 9.80
N ILE A 43 -12.06 -3.66 8.83
CA ILE A 43 -11.05 -2.61 8.97
C ILE A 43 -11.59 -1.32 8.38
N GLY A 44 -11.28 -0.19 9.02
CA GLY A 44 -11.63 1.14 8.54
C GLY A 44 -11.14 1.39 7.11
N LYS A 45 -11.86 2.25 6.38
CA LYS A 45 -11.58 2.56 4.98
C LYS A 45 -10.41 3.53 4.78
N ASP A 46 -10.05 4.28 5.82
CA ASP A 46 -9.07 5.37 5.78
C ASP A 46 -7.88 5.03 6.70
N ILE A 47 -7.05 4.06 6.31
CA ILE A 47 -5.82 3.74 7.03
C ILE A 47 -4.69 4.63 6.52
N ASP A 48 -4.17 5.48 7.40
CA ASP A 48 -3.13 6.46 7.11
C ASP A 48 -1.73 5.95 7.50
N TYR A 49 -1.65 5.07 8.51
CA TYR A 49 -0.39 4.61 9.08
C TYR A 49 -0.32 3.09 9.15
N ILE A 50 0.82 2.54 8.71
CA ILE A 50 1.14 1.11 8.82
C ILE A 50 2.52 0.97 9.43
N LEU A 51 2.62 0.25 10.55
CA LEU A 51 3.85 0.05 11.31
C LEU A 51 4.01 -1.43 11.66
N GLN A 52 5.26 -1.88 11.86
CA GLN A 52 5.56 -3.19 12.41
C GLN A 52 6.33 -3.02 13.71
N ASP A 53 5.95 -3.75 14.76
CA ASP A 53 6.68 -3.77 16.02
C ASP A 53 7.77 -4.86 16.05
N GLN A 54 8.58 -4.86 17.11
CA GLN A 54 9.69 -5.83 17.28
C GLN A 54 9.22 -7.26 17.52
N SER A 55 7.97 -7.46 17.94
CA SER A 55 7.34 -8.77 18.11
C SER A 55 6.76 -9.31 16.79
N GLY A 56 6.81 -8.51 15.72
CA GLY A 56 6.36 -8.88 14.40
C GLY A 56 4.88 -8.55 14.15
N ASN A 57 4.18 -7.89 15.08
CA ASN A 57 2.80 -7.47 14.83
C ASN A 57 2.76 -6.28 13.88
N TYR A 58 1.74 -6.24 13.05
CA TYR A 58 1.44 -5.10 12.18
C TYR A 58 0.34 -4.24 12.80
N TRP A 59 0.54 -2.93 12.75
CA TRP A 59 -0.34 -1.92 13.29
C TRP A 59 -0.87 -1.07 12.16
N PHE A 60 -2.19 -0.90 12.10
CA PHE A 60 -2.89 -0.10 11.12
C PHE A 60 -3.67 0.98 11.86
N ALA A 61 -3.44 2.25 11.54
CA ALA A 61 -4.15 3.35 12.18
C ALA A 61 -4.69 4.33 11.15
N SER A 62 -5.90 4.82 11.41
CA SER A 62 -6.42 6.03 10.76
C SER A 62 -5.94 7.27 11.50
N ASN A 63 -6.14 8.44 10.91
CA ASN A 63 -5.83 9.74 11.52
C ASN A 63 -6.77 10.06 12.70
N GLY A 64 -6.59 9.36 13.81
CA GLY A 64 -7.20 9.66 15.12
C GLY A 64 -8.44 8.87 15.48
N ASP A 65 -9.00 8.04 14.59
CA ASP A 65 -10.28 7.36 14.82
C ASP A 65 -10.13 5.89 15.24
N ASP A 66 -9.39 5.10 14.47
CA ASP A 66 -9.33 3.64 14.61
C ASP A 66 -7.89 3.15 14.67
N VAL A 67 -7.63 2.13 15.51
CA VAL A 67 -6.36 1.41 15.54
C VAL A 67 -6.61 -0.09 15.52
N TYR A 68 -5.92 -0.81 14.63
CA TYR A 68 -6.01 -2.25 14.49
C TYR A 68 -4.63 -2.90 14.62
N ARG A 69 -4.59 -4.07 15.27
CA ARG A 69 -3.40 -4.93 15.32
C ARG A 69 -3.63 -6.20 14.50
N TYR A 70 -2.60 -6.65 13.79
CA TYR A 70 -2.56 -7.94 13.11
C TYR A 70 -1.34 -8.74 13.60
N ASP A 71 -1.59 -9.91 14.17
CA ASP A 71 -0.57 -10.80 14.75
C ASP A 71 -0.01 -11.84 13.75
N GLY A 72 -0.37 -11.73 12.47
CA GLY A 72 -0.06 -12.72 11.44
C GLY A 72 -1.16 -13.77 11.23
N LYS A 73 -2.23 -13.75 12.03
CA LYS A 73 -3.40 -14.63 11.90
C LYS A 73 -4.72 -13.88 11.99
N LEU A 74 -4.86 -12.98 12.96
CA LEU A 74 -6.10 -12.30 13.29
C LEU A 74 -5.90 -10.79 13.31
N MET A 75 -6.90 -10.09 12.77
CA MET A 75 -7.01 -8.64 12.84
C MET A 75 -7.96 -8.28 13.99
N GLU A 76 -7.47 -7.47 14.94
CA GLU A 76 -8.23 -7.04 16.12
C GLU A 76 -8.29 -5.51 16.21
N PRO A 77 -9.47 -4.93 16.49
CA PRO A 77 -9.59 -3.52 16.83
C PRO A 77 -9.05 -3.29 18.26
N ILE A 78 -8.28 -2.23 18.42
CA ILE A 78 -7.66 -1.82 19.69
C ILE A 78 -8.39 -0.60 20.27
N LEU A 79 -8.75 0.34 19.39
CA LEU A 79 -9.49 1.57 19.67
C LEU A 79 -10.65 1.67 18.70
#